data_AF-A0A966PXA4-F1
#
_entry.id   AF-A0A966PXA4-F1
#
_cell.length_a   1.000
_cell.length_b   1.000
_cell.length_c   1.000
_cell.angle_alpha   90.00
_cell.angle_beta   90.00
_cell.angle_gamma   90.00
#
_symmetry.space_group_name_H-M   'P 1'
#
loop_
_entity.id
_entity.type
_entity.pdbx_description
1 polymer ?
#
loop_
_entity_poly.entity_id
_entity_poly.type
_entity_poly.pdbx_seq_one_letter_code
_entity_poly.pdbx_strand_id
1 'polypeptide(L)'
;WKLGKWSAASTTSNYIASLATSGFTLEELNAFGTLDSLPASLDDRIWVGGKLLLGGIATNKIVTFTGANSTASLIVGDMEEGYNSVMTLVRSQVDNGSCDVSVASRRLLDGSITFSTPVSTSSENRASVRSAGRYHRVKVTPTGDWTTAVTIDVNLEQQGGR
;
A
#
# COMPACT_ATOMS: atom_id res chain seq x y z
N TRP A 1 10.29 -10.45 -11.02
CA TRP A 1 10.73 -9.60 -12.15
C TRP A 1 9.73 -9.55 -13.33
N LYS A 2 8.65 -10.35 -13.33
CA LYS A 2 7.82 -10.65 -14.52
C LYS A 2 6.80 -9.58 -14.96
N LEU A 3 6.58 -8.52 -14.18
CA LEU A 3 5.53 -7.52 -14.46
C LEU A 3 6.04 -6.21 -15.09
N GLY A 4 7.36 -5.96 -15.11
CA GLY A 4 7.93 -4.71 -15.63
C GLY A 4 7.45 -3.44 -14.92
N LYS A 5 6.82 -3.57 -13.76
CA LYS A 5 6.29 -2.48 -12.94
C LYS A 5 7.11 -2.35 -11.67
N TRP A 6 7.27 -1.11 -11.23
CA TRP A 6 8.02 -0.75 -10.03
C TRP A 6 7.06 -0.22 -8.98
N SER A 7 7.25 -0.62 -7.74
CA SER A 7 6.62 -0.03 -6.56
C SER A 7 7.70 0.57 -5.69
N ALA A 8 7.41 1.71 -5.07
CA ALA A 8 8.32 2.33 -4.11
C ALA A 8 7.91 1.94 -2.68
N ALA A 9 8.91 1.80 -1.81
CA ALA A 9 8.73 1.65 -0.37
C ALA A 9 9.75 2.54 0.33
N SER A 10 9.35 3.09 1.47
CA SER A 10 10.22 3.92 2.32
C SER A 10 10.66 3.10 3.52
N THR A 11 11.95 3.18 3.87
CA THR A 11 12.51 2.50 5.04
C THR A 11 13.50 3.42 5.75
N THR A 12 13.74 3.16 7.04
CA THR A 12 14.81 3.80 7.82
C THR A 12 16.18 3.20 7.56
N SER A 13 16.27 2.11 6.78
CA SER A 13 17.53 1.46 6.45
C SER A 13 18.36 2.30 5.47
N ASN A 14 19.65 2.43 5.75
CA ASN A 14 20.62 3.16 4.92
C ASN A 14 21.09 2.34 3.72
N TYR A 15 21.13 1.01 3.85
CA TYR A 15 21.60 0.10 2.81
C TYR A 15 20.73 -1.14 2.78
N ILE A 16 20.36 -1.59 1.59
CA ILE A 16 19.59 -2.82 1.38
C ILE A 16 20.50 -3.87 0.74
N ALA A 17 20.50 -5.07 1.30
CA ALA A 17 21.29 -6.19 0.81
C ALA A 17 20.50 -7.50 0.95
N SER A 18 20.91 -8.51 0.18
CA SER A 18 20.47 -9.88 0.44
C SER A 18 21.35 -10.46 1.53
N LEU A 19 20.74 -11.04 2.58
CA LEU A 19 21.44 -11.67 3.69
C LEU A 19 20.97 -13.10 3.88
N ALA A 20 21.83 -13.92 4.48
CA ALA A 20 21.49 -15.28 4.89
C ALA A 20 21.67 -15.38 6.41
N THR A 21 20.69 -15.95 7.10
CA THR A 21 20.74 -16.17 8.55
C THR A 21 21.15 -17.60 8.87
N SER A 22 21.80 -17.79 10.01
CA SER A 22 21.89 -19.11 10.64
C SER A 22 20.53 -19.53 11.18
N GLY A 23 20.22 -20.83 11.13
CA GLY A 23 19.01 -21.35 11.77
C GLY A 23 19.14 -21.31 13.29
N PHE A 24 17.99 -21.28 13.97
CA PHE A 24 17.89 -21.35 15.43
C PHE A 24 17.03 -22.55 15.82
N THR A 25 17.43 -23.26 16.86
CA THR A 25 16.59 -24.24 17.56
C THR A 25 15.57 -23.53 18.46
N LEU A 26 14.52 -24.24 18.88
CA LEU A 26 13.50 -23.68 19.78
C LEU A 26 14.08 -23.20 21.11
N GLU A 27 15.13 -23.87 21.60
CA GLU A 27 15.83 -23.47 22.83
C GLU A 27 16.66 -22.19 22.63
N GLU A 28 17.28 -22.02 21.46
CA GLU A 28 18.06 -20.82 21.12
C GLU A 28 17.17 -19.58 20.90
N LEU A 29 15.89 -19.78 20.56
CA LEU A 29 14.90 -18.72 20.41
C LEU A 29 14.66 -17.94 21.72
N ASN A 30 14.91 -18.54 22.88
CA ASN A 30 14.81 -17.87 24.18
C ASN A 30 15.75 -16.66 24.32
N ALA A 31 16.81 -16.57 23.50
CA ALA A 31 17.70 -15.41 23.45
C ALA A 31 17.02 -14.14 22.89
N PHE A 32 15.91 -14.29 22.15
CA PHE A 32 15.18 -13.19 21.52
C PHE A 32 13.96 -12.71 22.33
N GLY A 33 13.64 -13.40 23.43
CA GLY A 33 12.54 -13.05 24.32
C GLY A 33 11.60 -14.21 24.58
N THR A 34 10.40 -13.90 25.08
CA THR A 34 9.32 -14.87 25.26
C THR A 34 8.58 -15.09 23.95
N LEU A 35 7.76 -16.16 23.89
CA LEU A 35 6.94 -16.49 22.72
C LEU A 35 6.10 -15.30 22.23
N ASP A 36 5.55 -14.52 23.15
CA ASP A 36 4.70 -13.37 22.86
C ASP A 36 5.48 -12.11 22.46
N SER A 37 6.80 -12.06 22.74
CA SER A 37 7.65 -10.92 22.42
C SER A 37 8.54 -11.15 21.20
N LEU A 38 8.37 -12.25 20.48
CA LEU A 38 9.19 -12.54 19.31
C LEU A 38 8.95 -11.50 18.21
N PRO A 39 10.02 -10.97 17.59
CA PRO A 39 9.92 -9.89 16.60
C PRO A 39 9.43 -10.32 15.22
N ALA A 40 9.41 -11.63 14.94
CA ALA A 40 8.96 -12.22 13.68
C ALA A 40 8.11 -13.46 13.97
N SER A 41 7.19 -13.79 13.06
CA SER A 41 6.36 -15.00 13.16
C SER A 41 7.22 -16.26 13.25
N LEU A 42 6.78 -17.27 14.00
CA LEU A 42 7.48 -18.57 14.08
C LEU A 42 7.58 -19.30 12.74
N ASP A 43 6.63 -19.03 11.84
CA ASP A 43 6.63 -19.57 10.50
C ASP A 43 7.57 -18.80 9.55
N ASP A 44 8.25 -17.75 10.05
CA ASP A 44 9.18 -16.97 9.25
C ASP A 44 10.49 -17.73 9.01
N ARG A 45 10.99 -17.59 7.79
CA ARG A 45 12.22 -18.21 7.28
C ARG A 45 13.46 -17.69 8.01
N ILE A 46 13.36 -16.57 8.72
CA ILE A 46 14.45 -16.03 9.54
C ILE A 46 14.95 -17.04 10.57
N TRP A 47 14.06 -17.87 11.13
CA TRP A 47 14.37 -18.87 12.15
C TRP A 47 14.96 -20.17 11.57
N VAL A 48 14.54 -20.54 10.36
CA VAL A 48 15.03 -21.77 9.68
C VAL A 48 16.46 -21.57 9.16
N GLY A 49 16.81 -20.35 8.74
CA GLY A 49 18.11 -20.02 8.19
C GLY A 49 18.40 -20.64 6.82
N GLY A 50 19.58 -20.34 6.28
CA GLY A 50 20.11 -20.94 5.04
C GLY A 50 19.46 -20.46 3.72
N LYS A 51 18.44 -19.59 3.78
CA LYS A 51 17.80 -18.99 2.62
C LYS A 51 18.08 -17.49 2.57
N LEU A 52 18.21 -16.93 1.37
CA LEU A 52 18.36 -15.48 1.19
C LEU A 52 17.08 -14.77 1.63
N LEU A 53 17.25 -13.75 2.46
CA LEU A 53 16.22 -12.83 2.91
C LEU A 53 16.58 -11.40 2.49
N LEU A 54 15.56 -10.57 2.32
CA LEU A 54 15.76 -9.14 2.18
C LEU A 54 16.12 -8.57 3.55
N GLY A 55 17.22 -7.84 3.62
CA GLY A 55 17.56 -7.09 4.82
C GLY A 55 18.35 -5.85 4.50
N GLY A 56 18.81 -5.20 5.56
CA GLY A 56 19.52 -3.95 5.45
C GLY A 56 20.25 -3.58 6.71
N ILE A 57 20.82 -2.38 6.69
CA ILE A 57 21.48 -1.78 7.84
C ILE A 57 20.67 -0.56 8.23
N ALA A 58 20.24 -0.49 9.49
CA ALA A 58 19.63 0.69 10.06
C ALA A 58 20.45 1.12 11.27
N THR A 59 20.94 2.36 11.25
CA THR A 59 21.90 2.85 12.24
C THR A 59 23.15 1.96 12.28
N ASN A 60 23.31 1.14 13.34
CA ASN A 60 24.46 0.25 13.55
C ASN A 60 24.01 -1.21 13.71
N LYS A 61 22.78 -1.56 13.27
CA LYS A 61 22.21 -2.90 13.39
C LYS A 61 21.82 -3.44 12.02
N ILE A 62 21.97 -4.75 11.86
CA ILE A 62 21.38 -5.48 10.73
C ILE A 62 19.89 -5.64 11.00
N VAL A 63 19.06 -5.32 10.02
CA VAL A 63 17.60 -5.38 10.09
C VAL A 63 17.06 -6.26 8.96
N THR A 64 15.92 -6.91 9.23
CA THR A 64 15.19 -7.74 8.27
C THR A 64 13.79 -7.18 8.05
N PHE A 65 13.18 -7.51 6.92
CA PHE A 65 11.82 -7.06 6.57
C PHE A 65 10.77 -8.15 6.87
N THR A 66 10.79 -8.64 8.11
CA THR A 66 9.97 -9.76 8.62
C THR A 66 8.97 -9.33 9.70
N GLY A 67 8.92 -8.02 9.97
CA GLY A 67 8.00 -7.43 10.94
C GLY A 67 6.60 -7.19 10.38
N ALA A 68 5.79 -6.45 11.13
CA ALA A 68 4.44 -6.09 10.71
C ALA A 68 4.42 -5.35 9.36
N ASN A 69 3.40 -5.67 8.55
CA ASN A 69 3.22 -5.05 7.24
C ASN A 69 2.96 -3.54 7.39
N SER A 70 3.65 -2.75 6.57
CA SER A 70 3.34 -1.32 6.44
C SER A 70 2.06 -1.11 5.65
N THR A 71 1.33 -0.04 5.95
CA THR A 71 0.13 0.34 5.20
C THR A 71 0.47 0.66 3.75
N ALA A 72 -0.18 -0.03 2.80
CA ALA A 72 0.02 0.23 1.38
C ALA A 72 -0.84 1.40 0.88
N SER A 73 -0.31 2.14 -0.10
CA SER A 73 -1.03 3.20 -0.80
C SER A 73 -0.98 2.91 -2.30
N LEU A 74 -2.12 2.55 -2.88
CA LEU A 74 -2.28 2.26 -4.30
C LEU A 74 -2.76 3.52 -5.00
N ILE A 75 -1.93 4.09 -5.86
CA ILE A 75 -2.25 5.32 -6.60
C ILE A 75 -2.39 4.97 -8.07
N VAL A 76 -3.57 5.23 -8.63
CA VAL A 76 -3.87 5.01 -10.04
C VAL A 76 -3.36 6.19 -10.87
N GLY A 77 -3.13 5.97 -12.17
CA GLY A 77 -2.84 7.05 -13.11
C GLY A 77 -3.98 8.08 -13.20
N ASP A 78 -3.71 9.19 -13.86
CA ASP A 78 -4.76 10.19 -14.09
C ASP A 78 -5.78 9.69 -15.11
N MET A 79 -7.05 10.01 -14.85
CA MET A 79 -8.17 9.73 -15.74
C MET A 79 -8.95 11.01 -16.06
N GLU A 80 -9.50 11.09 -17.26
CA GLU A 80 -10.28 12.22 -17.78
C GLU A 80 -11.55 11.68 -18.46
N GLU A 81 -12.68 12.37 -18.28
CA GLU A 81 -13.95 12.08 -18.94
C GLU A 81 -14.54 13.38 -19.52
N GLY A 82 -14.67 13.47 -20.85
CA GLY A 82 -15.38 14.54 -21.57
C GLY A 82 -14.70 15.92 -21.61
N TYR A 83 -14.22 16.45 -20.48
CA TYR A 83 -13.23 17.53 -20.30
C TYR A 83 -13.21 17.95 -18.82
N ASN A 84 -14.28 18.58 -18.33
CA ASN A 84 -14.50 18.79 -16.91
C ASN A 84 -15.49 17.74 -16.43
N SER A 85 -15.13 17.01 -15.39
CA SER A 85 -15.95 15.99 -14.76
C SER A 85 -15.93 16.13 -13.25
N VAL A 86 -16.95 15.55 -12.62
CA VAL A 86 -17.01 15.34 -11.17
C VAL A 86 -17.03 13.85 -10.91
N MET A 87 -16.12 13.40 -10.05
CA MET A 87 -16.18 12.04 -9.54
C MET A 87 -17.12 12.00 -8.35
N THR A 88 -18.14 11.14 -8.42
CA THR A 88 -19.20 11.02 -7.41
C THR A 88 -19.10 9.74 -6.58
N LEU A 89 -18.47 8.70 -7.13
CA LEU A 89 -18.34 7.40 -6.47
C LEU A 89 -17.05 6.71 -6.88
N VAL A 90 -16.43 6.02 -5.92
CA VAL A 90 -15.35 5.06 -6.16
C VAL A 90 -15.74 3.72 -5.54
N ARG A 91 -15.52 2.63 -6.27
CA ARG A 91 -15.62 1.26 -5.77
C ARG A 91 -14.28 0.58 -5.90
N SER A 92 -13.73 0.12 -4.79
CA SER A 92 -12.43 -0.57 -4.77
C SER A 92 -12.62 -2.08 -4.73
N GLN A 93 -11.93 -2.80 -5.60
CA GLN A 93 -11.95 -4.26 -5.60
C GLN A 93 -10.71 -4.79 -4.86
N VAL A 94 -10.86 -4.96 -3.55
CA VAL A 94 -9.85 -5.50 -2.64
C VAL A 94 -10.44 -6.72 -1.92
N ASP A 95 -9.66 -7.78 -1.78
CA ASP A 95 -10.08 -8.99 -1.09
C ASP A 95 -10.00 -8.84 0.44
N ASN A 96 -10.90 -9.53 1.14
CA ASN A 96 -10.85 -9.72 2.60
C ASN A 96 -10.57 -8.46 3.44
N GLY A 97 -11.06 -7.31 2.98
CA GLY A 97 -10.74 -6.02 3.60
C GLY A 97 -11.69 -4.91 3.17
N SER A 98 -11.47 -3.73 3.75
CA SER A 98 -12.10 -2.48 3.35
C SER A 98 -11.02 -1.54 2.79
N CYS A 99 -11.38 -0.34 2.37
CA CYS A 99 -10.45 0.63 1.81
C CYS A 99 -10.79 2.05 2.23
N ASP A 100 -9.75 2.86 2.44
CA ASP A 100 -9.88 4.31 2.48
C ASP A 100 -9.51 4.90 1.12
N VAL A 101 -10.43 5.68 0.55
CA VAL A 101 -10.27 6.30 -0.76
C VAL A 101 -10.07 7.79 -0.63
N SER A 102 -9.05 8.31 -1.30
CA SER A 102 -8.81 9.75 -1.46
C SER A 102 -8.71 10.11 -2.93
N VAL A 103 -9.18 11.30 -3.28
CA VAL A 103 -9.25 11.77 -4.66
C VAL A 103 -8.50 13.08 -4.80
N ALA A 104 -7.62 13.17 -5.79
CA ALA A 104 -7.03 14.42 -6.23
C ALA A 104 -7.57 14.75 -7.62
N SER A 105 -8.27 15.88 -7.75
CA SER A 105 -8.78 16.36 -9.04
C SER A 105 -8.11 17.69 -9.38
N ARG A 106 -7.69 17.84 -10.63
CA ARG A 106 -6.99 19.03 -11.12
C ARG A 106 -7.46 19.43 -12.51
N ARG A 107 -7.40 20.73 -12.81
CA ARG A 107 -7.83 21.26 -14.12
C ARG A 107 -6.73 21.25 -15.17
N LEU A 108 -5.48 21.45 -14.74
CA LEU A 108 -4.30 21.41 -15.59
C LEU A 108 -3.37 20.28 -15.13
N LEU A 109 -2.59 19.73 -16.05
CA LEU A 109 -1.70 18.59 -15.78
C LEU A 109 -0.50 18.98 -14.90
N ASP A 110 -0.08 20.25 -14.97
CA ASP A 110 0.96 20.86 -14.15
C ASP A 110 0.46 21.30 -12.76
N GLY A 111 -0.85 21.17 -12.50
CA GLY A 111 -1.43 21.47 -11.20
C GLY A 111 -0.92 20.55 -10.09
N SER A 112 -0.80 21.10 -8.89
CA SER A 112 -0.41 20.36 -7.68
C SER A 112 -1.37 19.21 -7.38
N ILE A 113 -0.84 18.05 -7.01
CA ILE A 113 -1.64 16.88 -6.63
C ILE A 113 -1.94 16.96 -5.14
N THR A 114 -3.18 17.28 -4.81
CA THR A 114 -3.67 17.34 -3.43
C THR A 114 -4.83 16.37 -3.27
N PHE A 115 -4.64 15.35 -2.45
CA PHE A 115 -5.65 14.35 -2.16
C PHE A 115 -6.66 14.89 -1.13
N SER A 116 -7.93 14.58 -1.34
CA SER A 116 -8.99 14.83 -0.36
C SER A 116 -8.78 14.04 0.92
N THR A 117 -9.48 14.46 1.99
CA THR A 117 -9.66 13.64 3.19
C THR A 117 -10.11 12.22 2.77
N PRO A 118 -9.49 11.16 3.32
CA PRO A 118 -9.90 9.80 3.02
C PRO A 118 -11.36 9.53 3.40
N VAL A 119 -12.06 8.79 2.55
CA VAL A 119 -13.42 8.30 2.77
C VAL A 119 -13.37 6.78 2.80
N SER A 120 -13.77 6.20 3.92
CA SER A 120 -13.84 4.74 4.07
C SER A 120 -14.97 4.16 3.24
N THR A 121 -14.71 3.02 2.61
CA THR A 121 -15.73 2.29 1.86
C THR A 121 -16.77 1.66 2.76
N SER A 122 -18.02 1.59 2.27
CA SER A 122 -19.09 0.81 2.89
C SER A 122 -18.84 -0.70 2.78
N SER A 123 -19.74 -1.50 3.36
CA SER A 123 -19.72 -2.98 3.25
C SER A 123 -19.84 -3.51 1.81
N GLU A 124 -20.25 -2.67 0.86
CA GLU A 124 -20.27 -2.99 -0.56
C GLU A 124 -19.08 -2.40 -1.33
N ASN A 125 -18.02 -2.02 -0.60
CA ASN A 125 -16.82 -1.39 -1.13
C ASN A 125 -17.07 -0.06 -1.86
N ARG A 126 -18.11 0.69 -1.47
CA ARG A 126 -18.48 1.97 -2.10
C ARG A 126 -18.02 3.15 -1.23
N ALA A 127 -17.26 4.08 -1.82
CA ALA A 127 -16.89 5.35 -1.20
C ALA A 127 -17.50 6.51 -1.99
N SER A 128 -18.40 7.26 -1.33
CA SER A 128 -19.00 8.46 -1.90
C SER A 128 -18.02 9.63 -1.81
N VAL A 129 -17.66 10.18 -2.96
CA VAL A 129 -16.70 11.28 -3.06
C VAL A 129 -17.34 12.40 -3.88
N ARG A 130 -16.86 13.63 -3.72
CA ARG A 130 -17.26 14.73 -4.60
C ARG A 130 -16.01 15.55 -4.93
N SER A 131 -15.42 15.27 -6.08
CA SER A 131 -14.19 15.92 -6.51
C SER A 131 -14.30 16.32 -7.98
N ALA A 132 -14.28 17.63 -8.25
CA ALA A 132 -14.44 18.19 -9.58
C ALA A 132 -13.09 18.61 -10.16
N GLY A 133 -12.91 18.39 -11.46
CA GLY A 133 -11.68 18.71 -12.17
C GLY A 133 -11.72 18.17 -13.59
N ARG A 134 -10.56 18.14 -14.25
CA ARG A 134 -10.40 17.51 -15.57
C ARG A 134 -9.68 16.17 -15.44
N TYR A 135 -8.55 16.20 -14.76
CA TYR A 135 -7.77 15.01 -14.46
C TYR A 135 -8.05 14.59 -13.02
N HIS A 136 -8.49 13.35 -12.85
CA HIS A 136 -8.76 12.73 -11.57
C HIS A 136 -7.72 11.67 -11.26
N ARG A 137 -7.25 11.64 -10.02
CA ARG A 137 -6.34 10.62 -9.51
C ARG A 137 -6.91 10.03 -8.24
N VAL A 138 -6.98 8.71 -8.20
CA VAL A 138 -7.51 7.98 -7.06
C VAL A 138 -6.37 7.34 -6.29
N LYS A 139 -6.36 7.57 -4.98
CA LYS A 139 -5.53 6.85 -4.00
C LYS A 139 -6.45 5.92 -3.21
N VAL A 140 -6.12 4.63 -3.20
CA VAL A 140 -6.76 3.60 -2.40
C VAL A 140 -5.78 3.12 -1.35
N THR A 141 -6.22 3.11 -0.09
CA THR A 141 -5.45 2.62 1.05
C THR A 141 -6.21 1.43 1.64
N PRO A 142 -5.87 0.20 1.23
CA PRO A 142 -6.52 -1.00 1.76
C PRO A 142 -6.33 -1.14 3.27
N THR A 143 -7.35 -1.69 3.94
CA THR A 143 -7.36 -1.95 5.38
C THR A 143 -7.77 -3.40 5.66
N GLY A 144 -7.35 -3.92 6.82
CA GLY A 144 -7.57 -5.32 7.20
C GLY A 144 -6.55 -6.29 6.58
N ASP A 145 -6.90 -7.57 6.55
CA ASP A 145 -6.04 -8.68 6.10
C ASP A 145 -6.22 -8.95 4.61
N TRP A 146 -6.01 -7.90 3.80
CA TRP A 146 -6.09 -7.97 2.34
C TRP A 146 -4.79 -8.57 1.75
N THR A 147 -4.93 -9.25 0.62
CA THR A 147 -3.82 -9.87 -0.13
C THR A 147 -3.73 -9.33 -1.56
N THR A 148 -4.86 -9.01 -2.16
CA THR A 148 -5.01 -8.70 -3.58
C THR A 148 -5.90 -7.48 -3.77
N ALA A 149 -5.41 -6.52 -4.56
CA ALA A 149 -6.18 -5.40 -5.07
C ALA A 149 -6.09 -5.42 -6.60
N VAL A 150 -7.23 -5.36 -7.30
CA VAL A 150 -7.28 -5.61 -8.75
C VAL A 150 -7.65 -4.37 -9.54
N THR A 151 -8.79 -3.77 -9.23
CA THR A 151 -9.35 -2.65 -10.01
C THR A 151 -10.06 -1.64 -9.13
N ILE A 152 -10.30 -0.47 -9.72
CA ILE A 152 -11.21 0.54 -9.19
C ILE A 152 -12.29 0.83 -10.24
N ASP A 153 -13.54 0.88 -9.81
CA ASP A 153 -14.65 1.32 -10.64
C ASP A 153 -15.06 2.71 -10.15
N VAL A 154 -15.07 3.69 -11.04
CA VAL A 154 -15.42 5.07 -10.66
C VAL A 154 -16.65 5.52 -11.42
N ASN A 155 -17.43 6.39 -10.78
CA ASN A 155 -18.49 7.13 -11.45
C ASN A 155 -18.04 8.57 -11.68
N LEU A 156 -17.86 8.93 -12.94
CA LEU A 156 -17.50 10.25 -13.41
C LEU A 156 -18.67 10.82 -14.21
N GLU A 157 -19.09 12.03 -13.84
CA GLU A 157 -20.16 12.75 -14.54
C GLU A 157 -19.58 14.01 -15.15
N GLN A 158 -19.80 14.21 -16.45
CA GLN A 158 -19.36 15.41 -17.13
C GLN A 158 -20.08 16.64 -16.56
N GLN A 159 -19.33 17.69 -16.28
CA GLN A 159 -19.88 19.01 -15.95
C GLN A 159 -19.91 19.90 -17.19
N GLY A 160 -21.01 20.62 -17.36
CA GLY A 160 -21.11 21.66 -18.37
C GLY A 160 -20.04 22.73 -18.17
N GLY A 161 -19.37 23.12 -19.26
CA GLY A 161 -18.52 24.30 -19.28
C GLY A 161 -19.38 25.56 -19.25
N ARG A 162 -18.95 26.58 -18.49
CA ARG A 162 -19.31 27.96 -18.80
C ARG A 162 -18.32 28.50 -19.81
#